data_AF-A0A098F0K0-F1
#
_entry.id   AF-A0A098F0K0-F1
#
_cell.length_a   1.000
_cell.length_b   1.000
_cell.length_c   1.000
_cell.angle_alpha   90.00
_cell.angle_beta   90.00
_cell.angle_gamma   90.00
#
_symmetry.space_group_name_H-M   'P 1'
#
loop_
_entity.id
_entity.type
_entity.pdbx_description
1 polymer ?
#
loop_
_entity_poly.entity_id
_entity_poly.type
_entity_poly.pdbx_seq_one_letter_code
_entity_poly.pdbx_strand_id
1 'polypeptide(L)'
;MKLNIYCMVISYFCGYLLIEWTVIEGSNTIQAMLLEFIFNPVKFLASSVAGFTGTVMNARLFRCFLGFGKEQGQADTLAAKIIAGTGILLIFAALFSFSPIHAVLYFGLGLLYGIISIYF
;
A
#
# COMPACT_ATOMS: atom_id res chain seq x y z
N MET A 1 -10.29 -11.96 -10.88
CA MET A 1 -9.91 -10.86 -11.81
C MET A 1 -10.52 -9.51 -11.43
N LYS A 2 -11.86 -9.33 -11.40
CA LYS A 2 -12.50 -8.04 -11.02
C LYS A 2 -12.02 -7.51 -9.65
N LEU A 3 -11.87 -8.39 -8.66
CA LEU A 3 -11.39 -8.02 -7.32
C LEU A 3 -9.95 -7.43 -7.32
N ASN A 4 -9.04 -7.98 -8.13
CA ASN A 4 -7.66 -7.49 -8.21
C ASN A 4 -7.61 -6.05 -8.77
N ILE A 5 -8.47 -5.73 -9.72
CA ILE A 5 -8.54 -4.40 -10.32
C ILE A 5 -9.05 -3.38 -9.28
N TYR A 6 -10.05 -3.73 -8.47
CA TYR A 6 -10.49 -2.86 -7.37
C TYR A 6 -9.38 -2.63 -6.33
N CYS A 7 -8.66 -3.68 -5.94
CA CYS A 7 -7.52 -3.56 -5.02
C CYS A 7 -6.43 -2.65 -5.58
N MET A 8 -6.18 -2.69 -6.89
CA MET A 8 -5.22 -1.80 -7.57
C MET A 8 -5.66 -0.34 -7.51
N VAL A 9 -6.91 -0.06 -7.86
CA VAL A 9 -7.45 1.29 -7.84
C VAL A 9 -7.42 1.86 -6.43
N ILE A 10 -7.89 1.09 -5.44
CA ILE A 10 -7.87 1.50 -4.03
C ILE A 10 -6.43 1.72 -3.56
N SER A 11 -5.51 0.81 -3.88
CA SER A 11 -4.10 0.95 -3.46
C SER A 11 -3.43 2.18 -4.07
N TYR A 12 -3.72 2.50 -5.34
CA TYR A 12 -3.20 3.71 -5.97
C TYR A 12 -3.72 4.97 -5.28
N PHE A 13 -5.04 5.09 -5.08
CA PHE A 13 -5.62 6.26 -4.42
C PHE A 13 -5.17 6.39 -2.97
N CYS A 14 -5.12 5.28 -2.22
CA CYS A 14 -4.61 5.29 -0.85
C CYS A 14 -3.13 5.70 -0.77
N GLY A 15 -2.29 5.21 -1.68
CA GLY A 15 -0.88 5.60 -1.77
C GLY A 15 -0.71 7.07 -2.15
N TYR A 16 -1.54 7.58 -3.06
CA TYR A 16 -1.52 8.98 -3.47
C TYR A 16 -1.93 9.90 -2.31
N LEU A 17 -3.04 9.57 -1.63
CA LEU A 17 -3.50 10.31 -0.45
C LEU A 17 -2.50 10.25 0.69
N LEU A 18 -1.81 9.12 0.89
CA LEU A 18 -0.71 9.04 1.85
C LEU A 18 0.36 10.09 1.51
N ILE A 19 0.89 10.07 0.28
CA ILE A 19 1.96 11.00 -0.15
C ILE A 19 1.53 12.46 -0.04
N GLU A 20 0.31 12.78 -0.48
CA GLU A 20 -0.20 14.16 -0.48
C GLU A 20 -0.45 14.68 0.94
N TRP A 21 -0.85 13.82 1.87
CA TRP A 21 -1.24 14.21 3.22
C TRP A 21 -0.18 13.96 4.29
N THR A 22 0.96 13.36 3.95
CA THR A 22 2.13 13.25 4.85
C THR A 22 3.30 14.02 4.30
N VAL A 23 3.72 15.07 5.01
CA VAL A 23 4.92 15.83 4.66
C VAL A 23 6.12 15.23 5.41
N ILE A 24 6.87 14.34 4.75
CA ILE A 24 8.17 13.89 5.29
C ILE A 24 9.24 14.92 4.87
N GLU A 25 9.31 16.03 5.58
CA GLU A 25 10.41 17.00 5.47
C GLU A 25 11.20 17.06 6.78
N GLY A 26 12.46 16.62 6.76
CA GLY A 26 13.44 16.87 7.84
C GLY A 26 13.98 15.64 8.58
N SER A 27 15.15 15.81 9.22
CA SER A 27 15.89 14.74 9.91
C SER A 27 15.29 14.27 11.23
N ASN A 28 14.27 14.95 11.76
CA ASN A 28 13.58 14.61 13.01
C ASN A 28 12.15 14.12 12.74
N THR A 29 12.04 12.98 12.08
CA THR A 29 10.79 12.42 11.54
C THR A 29 9.72 12.18 12.63
N ILE A 30 10.12 11.82 13.85
CA ILE A 30 9.20 11.60 14.99
C ILE A 30 8.60 12.91 15.47
N GLN A 31 9.43 13.97 15.58
CA GLN A 31 8.97 15.27 16.03
C GLN A 31 8.03 15.90 14.99
N ALA A 32 8.33 15.75 13.70
CA ALA A 32 7.48 16.18 12.60
C ALA A 32 6.13 15.45 12.60
N MET A 33 6.11 14.13 12.80
CA MET A 33 4.87 13.36 12.96
C MET A 33 4.03 13.83 14.17
N LEU A 34 4.68 14.05 15.32
CA LEU A 34 4.00 14.53 16.53
C LEU A 34 3.43 15.93 16.34
N LEU A 35 4.18 16.82 15.69
CA LEU A 35 3.73 18.16 15.31
C LEU A 35 2.53 18.09 14.37
N GLU A 36 2.56 17.24 13.35
CA GLU A 36 1.45 17.08 12.42
C GLU A 36 0.20 16.52 13.09
N PHE A 37 0.36 15.58 14.02
CA PHE A 37 -0.74 15.08 14.84
C PHE A 37 -1.36 16.16 15.74
N ILE A 38 -0.54 17.03 16.35
CA ILE A 38 -1.01 18.11 17.23
C ILE A 38 -1.68 19.23 16.43
N PHE A 39 -1.04 19.68 15.34
CA PHE A 39 -1.47 20.84 14.58
C PHE A 39 -2.52 20.53 13.51
N ASN A 40 -2.53 19.31 12.96
CA ASN A 40 -3.47 18.87 11.92
C ASN A 40 -3.94 17.42 12.12
N PRO A 41 -4.62 17.11 13.25
CA PRO A 41 -4.99 15.74 13.63
C PRO A 41 -5.84 15.03 12.58
N VAL A 42 -6.72 15.76 11.88
CA VAL A 42 -7.59 15.20 10.84
C VAL A 42 -6.79 14.73 9.63
N LYS A 43 -5.80 15.51 9.18
CA LYS A 43 -4.94 15.14 8.05
C LYS A 43 -4.10 13.92 8.38
N PHE A 44 -3.48 13.92 9.57
CA PHE A 44 -2.69 12.80 10.07
C PHE A 44 -3.51 11.50 10.21
N LEU A 45 -4.73 11.60 10.75
CA LEU A 45 -5.61 10.43 10.88
C LEU A 45 -6.03 9.92 9.50
N ALA A 46 -6.40 10.82 8.58
CA ALA A 46 -6.84 10.46 7.24
C ALA A 46 -5.71 9.80 6.43
N SER A 47 -4.47 10.32 6.54
CA SER A 47 -3.31 9.71 5.90
C SER A 47 -2.94 8.36 6.51
N SER A 48 -3.02 8.22 7.83
CA SER A 48 -2.80 6.94 8.52
C SER A 48 -3.82 5.89 8.08
N VAL A 49 -5.11 6.23 8.03
CA VAL A 49 -6.18 5.32 7.58
C VAL A 49 -5.98 4.94 6.10
N ALA A 50 -5.62 5.90 5.25
CA ALA A 50 -5.29 5.64 3.86
C ALA A 50 -4.08 4.70 3.74
N GLY A 51 -3.02 4.96 4.52
CA GLY A 51 -1.83 4.13 4.60
C GLY A 51 -2.13 2.69 5.00
N PHE A 52 -2.86 2.47 6.10
CA PHE A 52 -3.21 1.13 6.55
C PHE A 52 -4.13 0.40 5.56
N THR A 53 -5.18 1.06 5.09
CA THR A 53 -6.13 0.47 4.13
C THR A 53 -5.42 0.07 2.83
N GLY A 54 -4.58 0.96 2.33
CA GLY A 54 -3.77 0.73 1.14
C GLY A 54 -2.73 -0.38 1.32
N THR A 55 -2.07 -0.42 2.48
CA THR A 55 -1.11 -1.49 2.85
C THR A 55 -1.78 -2.87 2.86
N VAL A 56 -2.99 -2.97 3.40
CA VAL A 56 -3.78 -4.21 3.37
C VAL A 56 -4.12 -4.64 1.94
N MET A 57 -4.50 -3.69 1.07
CA MET A 57 -4.77 -4.00 -0.35
C MET A 57 -3.51 -4.43 -1.10
N ASN A 58 -2.37 -3.77 -0.85
CA ASN A 58 -1.08 -4.17 -1.39
C ASN A 58 -0.69 -5.58 -0.94
N ALA A 59 -0.86 -5.90 0.33
CA ALA A 59 -0.58 -7.23 0.86
C ALA A 59 -1.40 -8.32 0.17
N ARG A 60 -2.69 -8.07 -0.11
CA ARG A 60 -3.53 -8.98 -0.89
C ARG A 60 -3.03 -9.16 -2.32
N LEU A 61 -2.64 -8.06 -2.99
CA LEU A 61 -2.05 -8.14 -4.33
C LEU A 61 -0.75 -8.94 -4.32
N PHE A 62 0.13 -8.73 -3.32
CA PHE A 62 1.37 -9.49 -3.16
C PHE A 62 1.11 -10.98 -2.93
N ARG A 63 0.10 -11.33 -2.14
CA ARG A 63 -0.30 -12.74 -1.96
C ARG A 63 -0.78 -13.37 -3.25
N CYS A 64 -1.62 -12.66 -4.00
CA CYS A 64 -2.10 -13.13 -5.29
C CYS A 64 -0.93 -13.34 -6.27
N PHE A 65 0.03 -12.42 -6.31
CA PHE A 65 1.22 -12.51 -7.15
C PHE A 65 2.17 -13.65 -6.74
N LEU A 66 2.48 -13.77 -5.45
CA LEU A 66 3.41 -14.75 -4.89
C LEU A 66 2.78 -16.15 -4.75
N GLY A 67 1.47 -16.27 -4.92
CA GLY A 67 0.74 -17.53 -4.72
C GLY A 67 0.72 -17.97 -3.25
N PHE A 68 0.81 -17.02 -2.32
CA PHE A 68 0.80 -17.30 -0.90
C PHE A 68 -0.61 -17.28 -0.33
N GLY A 69 -1.00 -18.39 0.31
CA GLY A 69 -2.30 -18.56 0.97
C GLY A 69 -3.31 -19.34 0.13
N LYS A 70 -4.16 -20.13 0.80
CA LYS A 70 -5.38 -20.68 0.20
C LYS A 70 -6.41 -19.55 0.09
N GLU A 71 -6.31 -18.67 -0.91
CA GLU A 71 -7.43 -17.79 -1.23
C GLU A 71 -8.58 -18.64 -1.76
N GLN A 72 -9.45 -19.04 -0.84
CA GLN A 72 -10.63 -19.86 -1.05
C GLN A 72 -11.58 -19.12 -2.01
N GLY A 73 -11.45 -19.41 -3.31
CA GLY A 73 -12.36 -18.93 -4.36
C GLY A 73 -11.81 -17.91 -5.35
N GLN A 74 -10.56 -17.46 -5.22
CA GLN A 74 -9.96 -16.56 -6.22
C GLN A 74 -9.31 -17.42 -7.29
N ALA A 75 -9.89 -17.44 -8.49
CA ALA A 75 -9.41 -18.22 -9.63
C ALA A 75 -7.90 -18.06 -9.78
N ASP A 76 -7.17 -19.11 -9.36
CA ASP A 76 -5.71 -19.29 -9.33
C ASP A 76 -5.18 -19.43 -10.77
N THR A 77 -5.56 -18.44 -11.58
CA THR A 77 -5.28 -18.38 -13.00
C THR A 77 -4.00 -17.60 -13.16
N LEU A 78 -3.11 -18.10 -14.01
CA LEU A 78 -1.86 -17.42 -14.37
C LEU A 78 -2.10 -15.95 -14.74
N ALA A 79 -3.20 -15.67 -15.44
CA ALA A 79 -3.61 -14.31 -15.79
C ALA A 79 -3.84 -13.40 -14.56
N ALA A 80 -4.46 -13.90 -13.49
CA ALA A 80 -4.69 -13.10 -12.28
C ALA A 80 -3.38 -12.74 -11.56
N LYS A 81 -2.41 -13.67 -11.56
CA LYS A 81 -1.06 -13.44 -11.00
C LYS A 81 -0.28 -12.42 -11.81
N ILE A 82 -0.30 -12.57 -13.15
CA ILE A 82 0.34 -11.62 -14.07
C ILE A 82 -0.25 -10.22 -13.86
N ILE A 83 -1.58 -10.11 -13.84
CA ILE A 83 -2.28 -8.83 -13.61
C ILE A 83 -1.89 -8.25 -12.25
N ALA A 84 -1.90 -9.04 -11.17
CA ALA A 84 -1.50 -8.58 -9.84
C ALA A 84 -0.05 -8.06 -9.83
N GLY A 85 0.88 -8.81 -10.41
CA GLY A 85 2.29 -8.42 -10.49
C GLY A 85 2.52 -7.16 -11.32
N THR A 86 1.94 -7.08 -12.51
CA THR A 86 2.07 -5.89 -13.36
C THR A 86 1.40 -4.66 -12.73
N GLY A 87 0.25 -4.84 -12.08
CA GLY A 87 -0.44 -3.77 -11.37
C GLY A 87 0.36 -3.23 -10.19
N ILE A 88 0.95 -4.11 -9.36
CA ILE A 88 1.86 -3.70 -8.27
C ILE A 88 3.00 -2.85 -8.83
N LEU A 89 3.66 -3.33 -9.89
CA LEU A 89 4.79 -2.63 -10.50
C LEU A 89 4.40 -1.26 -11.08
N LEU A 90 3.25 -1.18 -11.76
CA LEU A 90 2.74 0.08 -12.31
C LEU A 90 2.39 1.09 -11.21
N ILE A 91 1.71 0.64 -10.16
CA ILE A 91 1.33 1.51 -9.03
C ILE A 91 2.59 1.96 -8.28
N PHE A 92 3.56 1.05 -8.07
CA PHE A 92 4.83 1.39 -7.46
C PHE A 92 5.58 2.43 -8.29
N ALA A 93 5.74 2.22 -9.59
CA ALA A 93 6.41 3.16 -10.48
C ALA A 93 5.73 4.53 -10.49
N ALA A 94 4.39 4.56 -10.50
CA ALA A 94 3.62 5.79 -10.45
C ALA A 94 3.76 6.54 -9.12
N LEU A 95 3.73 5.85 -7.98
CA LEU A 95 3.90 6.48 -6.66
C LEU A 95 5.35 6.90 -6.40
N PHE A 96 6.31 6.13 -6.91
CA PHE A 96 7.73 6.40 -6.77
C PHE A 96 8.14 7.70 -7.46
N SER A 97 7.50 8.07 -8.58
CA SER A 97 7.76 9.36 -9.24
C SER A 97 7.29 10.56 -8.42
N PHE A 98 6.28 10.40 -7.56
CA PHE A 98 5.84 11.45 -6.64
C PHE A 98 6.71 11.51 -5.37
N SER A 99 6.92 10.37 -4.72
CA SER A 99 7.79 10.30 -3.55
C SER A 99 8.41 8.91 -3.36
N PRO A 100 9.73 8.76 -3.62
CA PRO A 100 10.43 7.49 -3.48
C PRO A 100 10.33 6.88 -2.08
N ILE A 101 10.47 7.72 -1.04
CA ILE A 101 10.51 7.28 0.36
C ILE A 101 9.16 6.68 0.76
N HIS A 102 8.07 7.38 0.48
CA HIS A 102 6.72 6.92 0.80
C HIS A 102 6.36 5.67 -0.01
N ALA A 103 6.72 5.62 -1.31
CA ALA A 103 6.45 4.45 -2.13
C ALA A 103 7.17 3.20 -1.61
N VAL A 104 8.45 3.31 -1.26
CA VAL A 104 9.22 2.19 -0.69
C VAL A 104 8.65 1.74 0.66
N LEU A 105 8.30 2.68 1.55
CA LEU A 105 7.69 2.35 2.84
C LEU A 105 6.32 1.67 2.66
N TYR A 106 5.46 2.25 1.84
CA TYR A 106 4.10 1.78 1.61
C TYR A 106 4.06 0.37 1.00
N PHE A 107 4.90 0.09 0.00
CA PHE A 107 5.00 -1.24 -0.58
C PHE A 107 5.79 -2.21 0.29
N GLY A 108 6.82 -1.76 1.00
CA GLY A 108 7.59 -2.56 1.94
C GLY A 108 6.72 -3.07 3.09
N LEU A 109 5.92 -2.20 3.70
CA LEU A 109 4.94 -2.57 4.72
C LEU A 109 3.87 -3.51 4.16
N GLY A 110 3.41 -3.28 2.92
CA GLY A 110 2.45 -4.15 2.26
C GLY A 110 2.98 -5.55 2.01
N LEU A 111 4.23 -5.66 1.56
CA LEU A 111 4.92 -6.94 1.35
C LEU A 111 5.12 -7.66 2.68
N LEU A 112 5.63 -6.95 3.69
CA LEU A 112 5.92 -7.51 5.02
C LEU A 112 4.64 -7.99 5.71
N TYR A 113 3.56 -7.20 5.66
CA TYR A 113 2.24 -7.62 6.14
C TYR A 113 1.68 -8.79 5.34
N GLY A 114 1.87 -8.76 4.01
CA GLY A 114 1.52 -9.85 3.10
C GLY A 114 2.16 -11.17 3.50
N ILE A 115 3.45 -11.16 3.87
CA ILE A 115 4.19 -12.33 4.36
C ILE A 115 3.75 -12.74 5.77
N ILE A 116 3.69 -11.81 6.73
CA ILE A 116 3.40 -12.13 8.14
C ILE A 116 2.03 -12.76 8.30
N SER A 117 0.98 -12.21 7.69
CA SER A 117 -0.38 -12.75 7.87
C SER A 117 -0.63 -14.07 7.07
N ILE A 118 0.41 -14.71 6.52
CA ILE A 118 0.35 -16.14 6.10
C ILE A 118 0.52 -17.06 7.32
N TYR A 119 1.26 -16.60 8.33
CA TYR A 119 1.64 -17.40 9.51
C TYR A 119 0.60 -17.34 10.64
N PHE A 120 -0.40 -16.47 10.53
CA PHE A 120 -1.53 -16.32 11.44
C PHE A 120 -2.83 -16.55 10.67
#